data_AF-A0A2N2LI68-F1
#
_entry.id   AF-A0A2N2LI68-F1
#
_cell.length_a   1.000
_cell.length_b   1.000
_cell.length_c   1.000
_cell.angle_alpha   90.00
_cell.angle_beta   90.00
_cell.angle_gamma   90.00
#
_symmetry.space_group_name_H-M   'P 1'
#
loop_
_entity.id
_entity.type
_entity.pdbx_description
1 polymer ?
#
loop_
_entity_poly.entity_id
_entity_poly.type
_entity_poly.pdbx_seq_one_letter_code
_entity_poly.pdbx_strand_id
1 'polypeptide(L)'
;MLNKESVVDKFIIKSICTLSIILLFWMLESFISMNNECSNLCEQNGYNDFIAAEDKSKNTWKCTCVKEDEDNKYFLDIDMKTSKKSMVERVSKIK
;
A
#
# COMPACT_ATOMS: atom_id res chain seq x y z
N MET A 1 29.32 46.91 4.19
CA MET A 1 28.61 46.03 3.23
C MET A 1 27.66 45.16 4.03
N LEU A 2 26.38 45.51 4.07
CA LEU A 2 25.38 44.81 4.87
C LEU A 2 25.03 43.48 4.19
N ASN A 3 25.20 42.41 4.95
CA ASN A 3 24.84 41.03 4.65
C ASN A 3 23.34 40.94 4.34
N LYS A 4 22.95 41.11 3.08
CA LYS A 4 21.62 40.73 2.55
C LYS A 4 21.69 39.26 2.15
N GLU A 5 22.02 38.38 3.09
CA GLU A 5 21.66 36.97 2.92
C GLU A 5 20.14 36.94 2.83
N SER A 6 19.69 36.53 1.66
CA SER A 6 18.53 37.10 1.05
C SER A 6 17.29 36.56 1.75
N VAL A 7 16.37 37.44 2.14
CA VAL A 7 15.01 37.05 2.57
C VAL A 7 14.37 36.11 1.53
N VAL A 8 14.78 36.25 0.26
CA VAL A 8 14.40 35.37 -0.85
C VAL A 8 14.90 33.94 -0.65
N ASP A 9 16.13 33.71 -0.17
CA ASP A 9 16.67 32.36 0.06
C ASP A 9 15.89 31.63 1.16
N LYS A 10 15.55 32.34 2.24
CA LYS A 10 14.69 31.79 3.31
C LYS A 10 13.28 31.47 2.81
N PHE A 11 12.73 32.28 1.90
CA PHE A 11 11.42 32.05 1.31
C PHE A 11 11.42 30.85 0.35
N ILE A 12 12.45 30.71 -0.48
CA ILE A 12 12.63 29.57 -1.40
C ILE A 12 12.74 28.27 -0.60
N ILE A 13 13.59 28.23 0.43
CA ILE A 13 13.75 27.03 1.28
C ILE A 13 12.42 26.67 1.95
N LYS A 14 11.71 27.66 2.52
CA LYS A 14 10.41 27.43 3.14
C LYS A 14 9.37 26.90 2.15
N SER A 15 9.38 27.42 0.92
CA SER A 15 8.48 26.97 -0.14
C SER A 15 8.76 25.53 -0.56
N ILE A 16 10.04 25.17 -0.76
CA ILE A 16 10.46 23.81 -1.10
C ILE A 16 10.09 22.83 0.02
N CYS A 17 10.39 23.14 1.28
CA CYS A 17 10.03 22.27 2.41
C CYS A 17 8.51 22.03 2.51
N THR A 18 7.70 23.07 2.28
CA THR A 18 6.24 22.94 2.31
C THR A 18 5.74 22.02 1.20
N LEU A 19 6.24 22.18 -0.02
CA LEU A 19 5.93 21.30 -1.15
C LEU A 19 6.34 19.85 -0.89
N SER A 20 7.53 19.61 -0.35
CA SER A 20 7.99 18.25 -0.02
C SER A 20 7.09 17.57 1.02
N ILE A 21 6.65 18.30 2.05
CA ILE A 21 5.74 17.76 3.06
C ILE A 21 4.39 17.39 2.45
N ILE A 22 3.82 18.23 1.58
CA ILE A 22 2.56 17.93 0.89
C ILE A 22 2.69 16.65 0.05
N LEU A 23 3.78 16.51 -0.71
CA LEU A 23 4.02 15.30 -1.51
C LEU A 23 4.13 14.03 -0.65
N LEU A 24 4.76 14.13 0.53
CA LEU A 24 4.85 13.02 1.48
C LEU A 24 3.46 12.63 2.02
N PHE A 25 2.62 13.61 2.38
CA PHE A 25 1.24 13.34 2.81
C PHE A 25 0.42 12.66 1.73
N TRP A 26 0.53 13.11 0.48
CA TRP A 26 -0.15 12.50 -0.66
C TRP A 26 0.24 11.03 -0.87
N MET A 27 1.53 10.72 -0.77
CA MET A 27 1.98 9.31 -0.84
C MET A 27 1.41 8.49 0.32
N LEU A 28 1.42 9.03 1.54
CA LEU A 28 0.87 8.36 2.72
C LEU A 28 -0.63 8.04 2.59
N GLU A 29 -1.44 9.00 2.13
CA GLU A 29 -2.87 8.78 1.89
C GLU A 29 -3.11 7.69 0.84
N SER A 30 -2.30 7.66 -0.22
CA SER A 30 -2.40 6.65 -1.27
C SER A 30 -2.10 5.24 -0.74
N PHE A 31 -1.08 5.09 0.12
CA PHE A 31 -0.74 3.83 0.79
C PHE A 31 -1.81 3.38 1.79
N ILE A 32 -2.38 4.31 2.58
CA ILE A 32 -3.42 3.99 3.56
C ILE A 32 -4.72 3.56 2.85
N SER A 33 -5.15 4.34 1.87
CA SER A 33 -6.36 4.06 1.08
C SER A 33 -6.32 2.64 0.50
N MET A 34 -5.18 2.26 -0.04
CA MET A 34 -4.99 0.95 -0.66
C MET A 34 -4.98 -0.21 0.32
N ASN A 35 -4.34 -0.06 1.48
CA ASN A 35 -4.41 -1.09 2.52
C ASN A 35 -5.85 -1.28 3.02
N ASN A 36 -6.61 -0.19 3.16
CA ASN A 36 -8.02 -0.27 3.51
C ASN A 36 -8.86 -0.98 2.44
N GLU A 37 -8.65 -0.65 1.16
CA GLU A 37 -9.34 -1.32 0.06
C GLU A 37 -9.00 -2.82 0.01
N CYS A 38 -7.72 -3.15 0.21
CA CYS A 38 -7.24 -4.52 0.30
C CYS A 38 -7.89 -5.28 1.46
N SER A 39 -7.88 -4.68 2.65
CA SER A 39 -8.52 -5.23 3.85
C SER A 39 -10.00 -5.51 3.60
N ASN A 40 -10.73 -4.54 3.06
CA ASN A 40 -12.16 -4.66 2.81
C ASN A 40 -12.45 -5.74 1.76
N LEU A 41 -11.64 -5.83 0.69
CA LEU A 41 -11.74 -6.92 -0.28
C LEU A 41 -11.52 -8.28 0.37
N CYS A 42 -10.51 -8.44 1.23
CA CYS A 42 -10.24 -9.70 1.90
C CYS A 42 -11.36 -10.09 2.87
N GLU A 43 -11.85 -9.14 3.66
CA GLU A 43 -12.96 -9.34 4.59
C GLU A 43 -14.25 -9.75 3.85
N GLN A 44 -14.56 -9.11 2.72
CA GLN A 44 -15.70 -9.48 1.86
C GLN A 44 -15.61 -10.90 1.28
N ASN A 45 -14.40 -11.44 1.15
CA ASN A 45 -14.18 -12.83 0.69
C ASN A 45 -14.04 -13.82 1.85
N GLY A 46 -14.22 -13.40 3.11
CA GLY A 46 -14.16 -14.26 4.29
C GLY A 46 -12.73 -14.58 4.76
N TYR A 47 -11.76 -13.72 4.43
CA TYR A 47 -10.36 -13.81 4.87
C TYR A 47 -10.11 -12.81 6.01
N ASN A 48 -9.29 -13.20 6.98
CA ASN A 48 -9.04 -12.47 8.22
C ASN A 48 -7.69 -11.73 8.25
N ASP A 49 -6.80 -12.01 7.30
CA ASP A 49 -5.52 -11.33 7.16
C ASP A 49 -5.26 -10.97 5.69
N PHE A 50 -4.42 -9.95 5.43
CA PHE A 50 -4.16 -9.44 4.10
C PHE A 50 -2.76 -8.84 3.94
N ILE A 51 -2.24 -8.93 2.71
CA ILE A 51 -0.97 -8.35 2.31
C ILE A 51 -1.22 -7.56 1.02
N ALA A 52 -1.08 -6.24 1.08
CA ALA A 52 -1.04 -5.39 -0.09
C ALA A 52 0.40 -5.23 -0.57
N ALA A 53 0.70 -5.64 -1.80
CA ALA A 53 2.02 -5.52 -2.39
C ALA A 53 1.95 -4.97 -3.82
N GLU A 54 2.92 -4.15 -4.18
CA GLU A 54 3.05 -3.65 -5.55
C GLU A 54 3.65 -4.74 -6.45
N ASP A 55 2.93 -5.15 -7.48
CA ASP A 55 3.45 -5.96 -8.58
C ASP A 55 4.09 -5.04 -9.63
N LYS A 56 5.40 -4.83 -9.47
CA LYS A 56 6.24 -4.02 -10.37
C LYS A 56 6.21 -4.50 -11.83
N SER A 57 5.93 -5.77 -12.09
CA SER A 57 5.93 -6.32 -13.45
C SER A 57 4.72 -5.87 -14.27
N LYS A 58 3.60 -5.59 -13.60
CA LYS A 58 2.32 -5.20 -14.22
C LYS A 58 1.92 -3.77 -13.89
N ASN A 59 2.75 -3.06 -13.13
CA ASN A 59 2.46 -1.73 -12.60
C ASN A 59 1.06 -1.71 -11.95
N THR A 60 0.82 -2.68 -11.08
CA THR A 60 -0.47 -2.88 -10.41
C THR A 60 -0.25 -3.32 -8.97
N TRP A 61 -1.26 -3.15 -8.13
CA TRP A 61 -1.26 -3.62 -6.77
C TRP A 61 -1.95 -4.97 -6.68
N LYS A 62 -1.35 -5.85 -5.90
CA LYS A 62 -1.83 -7.19 -5.64
C LYS A 62 -2.17 -7.28 -4.16
N CYS A 63 -3.39 -7.74 -3.90
CA CYS A 63 -3.87 -8.09 -2.58
C CYS A 63 -3.79 -9.59 -2.41
N THR A 64 -3.02 -10.06 -1.44
CA THR A 64 -3.01 -11.46 -1.04
C THR A 64 -3.76 -11.58 0.29
N CYS A 65 -4.96 -12.13 0.24
CA CYS A 65 -5.76 -12.43 1.42
C CYS A 65 -5.35 -13.79 1.98
N VAL A 66 -5.26 -13.88 3.31
CA VAL A 66 -4.83 -15.07 4.02
C VAL A 66 -5.90 -15.48 5.02
N LYS A 67 -6.23 -16.77 5.02
CA LYS A 67 -7.11 -17.38 6.00
C LYS A 67 -6.41 -18.56 6.63
N GLU A 68 -6.29 -18.55 7.94
CA GLU A 68 -5.73 -19.66 8.72
C GLU A 68 -6.83 -20.32 9.53
N ASP A 69 -6.96 -21.63 9.35
CA ASP A 69 -7.73 -22.56 10.19
C ASP A 69 -6.73 -23.47 10.95
N GLU A 70 -7.16 -24.25 11.96
CA GLU A 70 -6.27 -25.03 12.85
C GLU A 70 -5.18 -25.85 12.13
N ASP A 71 -5.48 -26.39 10.95
CA ASP A 71 -4.58 -27.24 10.16
C ASP A 71 -4.25 -26.70 8.75
N ASN A 72 -4.88 -25.60 8.31
CA ASN A 72 -4.87 -25.18 6.91
C ASN A 72 -4.65 -23.68 6.74
N LYS A 73 -3.90 -23.31 5.70
CA LYS A 73 -3.69 -21.92 5.29
C LYS A 73 -4.14 -21.71 3.85
N TYR A 74 -5.13 -20.85 3.67
CA TYR A 74 -5.71 -20.52 2.36
C TYR A 74 -5.20 -19.15 1.91
N PHE A 75 -4.86 -19.05 0.62
CA PHE A 75 -4.41 -17.80 0.01
C PHE A 75 -5.33 -17.44 -1.16
N LEU A 76 -5.79 -16.19 -1.18
CA LEU A 76 -6.52 -15.61 -2.30
C LEU A 76 -5.77 -14.38 -2.80
N ASP A 77 -5.28 -14.49 -4.03
CA ASP A 77 -4.62 -13.39 -4.72
C ASP A 77 -5.63 -12.60 -5.56
N ILE A 78 -5.65 -11.28 -5.41
CA ILE A 78 -6.54 -10.36 -6.12
C ILE A 78 -5.68 -9.29 -6.79
N ASP A 79 -5.78 -9.20 -8.12
CA ASP A 79 -5.21 -8.09 -8.89
C ASP A 79 -6.16 -6.89 -8.76
N MET A 80 -5.73 -5.81 -8.12
CA MET A 80 -6.61 -4.67 -7.81
C MET A 80 -7.01 -3.89 -9.07
N LYS A 81 -6.20 -3.89 -10.13
CA LYS A 81 -6.51 -3.18 -11.38
C LYS A 81 -7.60 -3.88 -12.19
N THR A 82 -7.56 -5.21 -12.22
CA THR A 82 -8.47 -6.02 -13.04
C THR A 82 -9.55 -6.73 -12.23
N SER A 83 -9.49 -6.65 -10.89
CA SER A 83 -10.31 -7.43 -9.95
C SER A 83 -10.25 -8.95 -10.19
N LYS A 84 -9.22 -9.44 -10.91
CA LYS A 84 -9.05 -10.87 -11.17
C LYS A 84 -8.63 -11.56 -9.88
N LYS A 85 -9.36 -12.61 -9.54
CA LYS A 85 -9.10 -13.46 -8.37
C LYS A 85 -8.39 -14.74 -8.81
N SER A 86 -7.33 -15.10 -8.11
CA SER A 86 -6.61 -16.36 -8.27
C SER A 86 -6.52 -17.02 -6.90
N MET A 87 -7.23 -18.13 -6.73
CA MET A 87 -7.18 -18.90 -5.49
C MET A 87 -6.00 -19.85 -5.56
N VAL A 88 -5.11 -19.78 -4.56
CA VAL A 88 -4.00 -20.71 -4.40
C VAL A 88 -4.22 -21.42 -3.08
N GLU A 89 -4.91 -22.55 -3.12
CA GLU A 89 -5.02 -23.43 -1.97
C GLU A 89 -3.63 -24.05 -1.72
N ARG A 90 -2.91 -23.55 -0.72
CA ARG A 90 -1.66 -24.17 -0.25
C ARG A 90 -1.96 -24.89 1.04
N VAL A 91 -2.44 -26.12 0.92
CA VAL A 91 -2.57 -27.07 2.04
C VAL A 91 -1.16 -27.37 2.56
N SER A 92 -0.61 -26.50 3.39
CA SER A 92 0.59 -26.80 4.14
C SER A 92 0.14 -27.51 5.39
N LYS A 93 0.11 -28.86 5.36
CA LYS A 93 0.08 -29.64 6.60
C LYS A 93 1.30 -29.19 7.41
N ILE A 94 1.06 -28.38 8.43
CA ILE A 94 2.04 -28.16 9.49
C ILE A 94 2.18 -29.53 10.14
N LYS A 95 3.31 -30.20 9.89
CA LYS A 95 3.65 -31.49 10.50
C LYS A 95 4.81 -31.28 11.45
#